data_AF-A0A0N5CFK5-F1
#
_entry.id   AF-A0A0N5CFK5-F1
#
_cell.length_a   1.000
_cell.length_b   1.000
_cell.length_c   1.000
_cell.angle_alpha   90.00
_cell.angle_beta   90.00
_cell.angle_gamma   90.00
#
_symmetry.space_group_name_H-M   'P 1'
#
loop_
_entity.id
_entity.type
_entity.pdbx_description
1 polymer ?
#
loop_
_entity_poly.entity_id
_entity_poly.type
_entity_poly.pdbx_seq_one_letter_code
_entity_poly.pdbx_strand_id
1 'polypeptide(L)' 'MIIEARRIYPTYSVGITGELRCRYKNTKNAFVEISNDPRPIIERNPIAMKVTKFKEAFFLAAFIRSFRRPCK' A
#
# COMPACT_ATOMS: atom_id res chain seq x y z
N MET A 1 1.61 36.38 10.58
CA MET A 1 0.79 35.91 9.44
C MET A 1 1.03 34.41 9.30
N ILE A 2 0.13 33.58 9.81
CA ILE A 2 0.27 32.12 9.73
C ILE A 2 -0.27 31.74 8.36
N ILE A 3 0.62 31.32 7.46
CA ILE A 3 0.23 30.79 6.15
C ILE A 3 -0.27 29.37 6.42
N GLU A 4 -1.57 29.23 6.69
CA GLU A 4 -2.22 27.92 6.62
C GLU A 4 -2.21 27.47 5.16
N ALA A 5 -1.28 26.57 4.82
CA ALA A 5 -1.29 25.88 3.54
C ALA A 5 -2.61 25.08 3.46
N ARG A 6 -3.62 25.65 2.78
CA ARG A 6 -4.89 24.97 2.49
C ARG A 6 -4.58 23.58 1.96
N ARG A 7 -5.11 22.52 2.59
CA ARG A 7 -5.01 21.15 2.09
C ARG A 7 -5.78 21.06 0.78
N ILE A 8 -5.08 21.20 -0.35
CA ILE A 8 -5.65 21.16 -1.71
C ILE A 8 -6.21 19.76 -2.07
N TYR A 9 -5.81 18.71 -1.33
CA TYR A 9 -6.13 17.33 -1.64
C TYR A 9 -6.79 16.61 -0.46
N PRO A 10 -7.98 15.98 -0.63
CA PRO A 10 -8.53 15.10 0.38
C PRO A 10 -7.61 13.89 0.61
N THR A 11 -7.55 13.46 1.87
CA THR A 11 -6.80 12.26 2.27
C THR A 11 -7.77 11.10 2.41
N TYR A 12 -7.45 9.96 1.79
CA TYR A 12 -8.24 8.74 1.84
C TYR A 12 -7.45 7.63 2.51
N SER A 13 -8.14 6.80 3.29
CA SER A 13 -7.59 5.54 3.78
C SER A 13 -7.86 4.45 2.73
N VAL A 14 -6.80 3.75 2.34
CA VAL A 14 -6.87 2.56 1.48
C VAL A 14 -6.25 1.39 2.23
N GLY A 15 -6.77 0.19 1.98
CA GLY A 15 -6.25 -1.01 2.61
C GLY A 15 -6.41 -2.22 1.71
N ILE A 16 -5.46 -3.13 1.83
CA ILE A 16 -5.47 -4.45 1.19
C ILE A 16 -5.32 -5.52 2.27
N THR A 17 -6.08 -6.59 2.12
CA THR A 17 -5.99 -7.77 2.96
C THR A 17 -6.04 -9.02 2.10
N GLY A 18 -5.39 -10.07 2.54
CA GLY A 18 -5.39 -11.33 1.83
C GLY A 18 -4.41 -12.34 2.41
N GLU A 19 -4.20 -13.41 1.66
CA GLU A 19 -3.25 -14.47 1.98
C GLU A 19 -2.42 -14.73 0.72
N LEU A 20 -1.09 -14.77 0.87
CA LEU A 20 -0.21 -15.12 -0.25
C LEU A 20 -0.03 -16.63 -0.30
N ARG A 21 -0.42 -17.24 -1.43
CA ARG A 21 -0.25 -18.68 -1.68
C ARG A 21 0.82 -18.93 -2.72
N CYS A 22 1.70 -19.89 -2.46
CA CYS A 22 2.66 -20.39 -3.43
C CYS A 22 2.39 -21.89 -3.65
N ARG A 23 2.37 -22.31 -4.92
CA ARG A 23 2.19 -23.73 -5.29
C ARG A 23 3.37 -24.60 -4.83
N TYR A 24 4.55 -24.01 -4.72
CA TYR A 24 5.77 -24.69 -4.30
C TYR A 24 6.01 -24.52 -2.80
N LYS A 25 6.82 -25.40 -2.19
CA LYS A 25 7.27 -25.25 -0.80
C LYS A 25 8.18 -24.02 -0.70
N ASN A 26 7.57 -22.85 -0.46
CA ASN A 26 8.27 -21.60 -0.22
C ASN A 26 8.08 -21.18 1.23
N THR A 27 9.17 -21.18 2.00
CA THR A 27 9.23 -20.68 3.39
C THR A 27 9.74 -19.25 3.48
N LYS A 28 10.07 -18.62 2.33
CA LYS A 28 10.56 -17.25 2.30
C LYS A 28 9.45 -16.27 2.65
N ASN A 29 9.86 -15.09 3.07
CA ASN A 29 8.94 -13.98 3.22
C ASN A 29 8.59 -13.40 1.84
N ALA A 30 7.42 -12.79 1.76
CA ALA A 30 6.94 -12.02 0.64
C ALA A 30 6.82 -10.54 1.05
N PHE A 31 7.02 -9.67 0.08
CA PHE A 31 6.88 -8.23 0.25
C PHE A 31 5.57 -7.79 -0.37
N VAL A 32 4.76 -7.08 0.42
CA VAL A 32 3.51 -6.48 -0.02
C VAL A 32 3.64 -4.98 0.13
N GLU A 33 3.35 -4.24 -0.92
CA GLU A 33 3.44 -2.78 -0.93
C GLU A 33 2.20 -2.13 -1.56
N ILE A 34 1.93 -0.91 -1.11
CA ILE A 34 1.00 0.02 -1.77
C ILE A 34 1.86 1.08 -2.44
N SER A 35 1.87 1.08 -3.77
CA SER A 35 2.66 1.99 -4.62
C SER A 35 1.77 3.08 -5.22
N ASN A 36 2.36 4.26 -5.50
CA ASN A 36 1.71 5.28 -6.34
C ASN A 36 1.89 4.99 -7.84
N ASP A 37 2.98 4.29 -8.22
CA ASP A 37 3.27 3.95 -9.60
C ASP A 37 2.70 2.56 -9.94
N PRO A 38 1.83 2.44 -10.97
CA PRO A 38 1.32 1.14 -11.43
C PRO A 38 2.37 0.30 -12.16
N ARG A 39 3.55 0.85 -12.46
CA ARG A 39 4.63 0.10 -13.09
C ARG A 39 5.30 -0.80 -12.06
N PRO A 40 5.66 -2.04 -12.43
CA PRO A 40 6.30 -3.01 -11.53
C PRO A 40 7.75 -2.67 -11.16
N ILE A 41 8.18 -1.43 -11.41
CA ILE A 41 9.48 -0.95 -10.95
C ILE A 41 9.33 -0.68 -9.47
N ILE A 42 10.18 -1.28 -8.65
CA ILE A 42 10.20 -1.08 -7.20
C ILE A 42 10.28 0.43 -6.93
N GLU A 43 9.17 1.00 -6.47
CA GLU A 43 9.13 2.39 -6.02
C GLU A 43 10.09 2.49 -4.83
N ARG A 44 11.05 3.42 -4.86
CA ARG A 44 12.03 3.53 -3.77
C ARG A 44 11.36 3.83 -2.42
N ASN A 45 10.24 4.53 -2.46
CA ASN A 45 9.46 4.95 -1.30
C ASN A 45 7.99 4.59 -1.52
N PRO A 46 7.59 3.32 -1.34
CA PRO A 46 6.18 2.96 -1.42
C PRO A 46 5.41 3.66 -0.30
N ILE A 47 4.11 3.85 -0.51
CA ILE A 47 3.23 4.52 0.44
C ILE A 47 3.15 3.73 1.76
N ALA A 48 3.08 2.41 1.64
CA ALA A 48 3.17 1.49 2.76
C ALA A 48 3.78 0.17 2.31
N MET A 49 4.48 -0.50 3.22
CA MET A 49 5.11 -1.79 2.97
C MET A 49 4.90 -2.73 4.16
N LYS A 50 4.84 -4.04 3.87
CA LYS A 50 4.82 -5.08 4.89
C LYS A 50 5.50 -6.33 4.37
N VAL A 51 6.28 -6.96 5.25
CA VAL A 51 6.82 -8.30 5.06
C VAL A 51 5.84 -9.30 5.67
N THR A 52 5.42 -10.31 4.91
CA THR A 52 4.51 -11.37 5.37
C THR A 52 5.02 -12.74 4.92
N LYS A 53 4.56 -13.82 5.55
CA LYS A 53 4.89 -15.18 5.14
C LYS A 53 3.81 -15.72 4.21
N PHE A 54 4.18 -16.67 3.35
CA PHE A 54 3.18 -17.43 2.61
C PHE A 54 2.27 -18.19 3.58
N LYS A 55 0.98 -18.28 3.22
CA LYS A 55 -0.10 -18.87 4.03
C LYS A 55 -0.43 -18.11 5.31
N GLU A 56 0.16 -16.95 5.52
CA GLU A 56 -0.20 -16.04 6.60
C GLU A 56 -1.13 -14.96 6.07
N ALA A 57 -2.18 -14.65 6.83
CA ALA A 57 -3.04 -13.53 6.51
C ALA A 57 -2.30 -12.21 6.72
N PHE A 58 -2.47 -11.26 5.79
CA PHE A 58 -1.93 -9.93 5.93
C PHE A 58 -3.04 -8.88 5.84
N PHE A 59 -2.75 -7.75 6.47
CA PHE A 59 -3.47 -6.49 6.33
C PHE A 59 -2.43 -5.39 6.21
N LEU A 60 -2.59 -4.53 5.22
CA LEU A 60 -1.76 -3.37 4.96
C LEU A 60 -2.69 -2.20 4.61
N ALA A 61 -2.53 -1.09 5.34
CA ALA A 61 -3.30 0.12 5.12
C ALA A 61 -2.37 1.32 4.93
N ALA A 62 -2.85 2.30 4.17
CA ALA A 62 -2.13 3.52 3.88
C ALA A 62 -3.09 4.72 3.79
N PHE A 63 -2.52 5.91 3.94
CA PHE A 63 -3.21 7.16 3.64
C PHE A 63 -2.68 7.72 2.33
N ILE A 64 -3.58 7.95 1.38
CA ILE A 64 -3.25 8.53 0.07
C ILE A 64 -3.95 9.85 -0.14
N ARG A 65 -3.28 10.77 -0.83
CA ARG A 65 -3.84 12.06 -1.23
C ARG A 65 -4.18 11.99 -2.71
N SER A 66 -5.43 12.23 -3.05
CA SER A 66 -5.89 12.20 -4.43
C SER A 66 -7.04 13.17 -4.63
N PHE A 67 -7.19 13.75 -5.82
CA PHE A 67 -8.40 14.51 -6.15
C PHE A 67 -9.62 13.60 -6.32
N ARG A 68 -9.40 12.36 -6.79
CA ARG A 68 -10.46 11.38 -7.01
C ARG A 68 -10.45 10.38 -5.86
N ARG A 69 -11.64 10.07 -5.35
CA ARG A 69 -11.80 9.00 -4.37
C ARG A 69 -11.25 7.69 -4.97
N PRO A 70 -10.28 7.03 -4.33
CA PRO A 70 -9.84 5.70 -4.71
C PRO A 70 -11.05 4.77 -4.59
N CYS A 71 -11.35 4.02 -5.64
CA CYS A 71 -12.61 3.29 -5.78
C CYS A 71 -12.94 2.39 -4.58
N LYS A 72 -14.23 2.16 -4.37
CA LYS A 72 -14.79 1.15 -3.46
C LYS A 72 -14.59 -0.25 -4.02
#